data_AF-A0A7I7VXS2-F1
#
_entry.id   AF-A0A7I7VXS2-F1
#
_cell.length_a   1.000
_cell.length_b   1.000
_cell.length_c   1.000
_cell.angle_alpha   90.00
_cell.angle_beta   90.00
_cell.angle_gamma   90.00
#
_symmetry.space_group_name_H-M   'P 1'
#
loop_
_entity.id
_entity.type
_entity.pdbx_description
1 polymer ?
#
loop_
_entity_poly.entity_id
_entity_poly.type
_entity_poly.pdbx_seq_one_letter_code
_entity_poly.pdbx_strand_id
1 'polypeptide(L)' 'MTPGCAQLRSRGHDRASLWVLSGNDRALRFYESARWHCDGTQRTDSIGDHPVHEVRYQRSLQPIESVSRF' A
#
# COMPACT_ATOMS: atom_id res chain seq x y z
N MET A 1 6.16 -4.05 -12.03
CA MET A 1 5.74 -2.65 -11.85
C MET A 1 4.22 -2.64 -11.82
N THR A 2 3.59 -2.33 -10.68
CA THR A 2 2.12 -2.36 -10.58
C THR A 2 1.55 -1.17 -11.36
N PRO A 3 0.81 -1.37 -12.47
CA PRO A 3 0.37 -0.27 -13.35
C PRO A 3 -0.46 0.80 -12.62
N GLY A 4 -1.19 0.42 -11.56
CA GLY A 4 -1.94 1.35 -10.72
C GLY A 4 -1.09 2.44 -10.04
N CYS A 5 0.12 2.13 -9.58
CA CYS A 5 0.98 3.14 -8.94
C CYS A 5 1.46 4.20 -9.92
N ALA A 6 1.76 3.80 -11.16
CA ALA A 6 2.19 4.73 -12.21
C ALA A 6 1.06 5.69 -12.60
N GLN A 7 -0.17 5.18 -12.71
CA GLN A 7 -1.37 5.99 -12.95
C GLN A 7 -1.63 7.00 -11.81
N LEU A 8 -1.50 6.58 -10.55
CA LEU A 8 -1.68 7.49 -9.41
C LEU A 8 -0.62 8.61 -9.42
N ARG A 9 0.63 8.25 -9.71
CA ARG A 9 1.72 9.21 -9.84
C ARG A 9 1.48 10.20 -10.98
N SER A 10 1.03 9.74 -12.15
CA SER A 10 0.77 10.62 -13.30
C SER A 10 -0.39 11.61 -13.05
N ARG A 11 -1.25 11.31 -12.07
CA ARG A 11 -2.33 12.21 -11.61
C ARG A 11 -1.89 13.15 -10.48
N GLY A 12 -0.61 13.17 -10.11
CA GLY A 12 -0.08 14.06 -9.08
C GLY A 12 -0.30 13.58 -7.65
N HIS A 13 -0.60 12.29 -7.43
CA HIS A 13 -0.67 11.74 -6.07
C HIS A 13 0.73 11.37 -5.56
N ASP A 14 1.02 11.75 -4.32
CA ASP A 14 2.32 11.48 -3.67
C ASP A 14 2.35 10.14 -2.93
N ARG A 15 1.19 9.56 -2.62
CA ARG A 15 1.05 8.33 -1.85
C ARG A 15 -0.09 7.48 -2.36
N ALA A 16 0.11 6.17 -2.36
CA ALA A 16 -0.95 5.18 -2.55
C ALA A 16 -1.21 4.45 -1.21
N SER A 17 -2.46 4.08 -0.96
CA SER A 17 -2.86 3.24 0.18
C SER A 17 -3.82 2.15 -0.28
N LEU A 18 -3.76 0.98 0.34
CA LEU A 18 -4.68 -0.13 0.12
C LEU A 18 -4.90 -0.93 1.41
N TRP A 19 -6.01 -1.66 1.47
CA TRP A 19 -6.33 -2.56 2.57
C TRP A 19 -6.10 -4.02 2.16
N VAL A 20 -5.53 -4.80 3.06
CA VAL A 20 -5.27 -6.23 2.88
C VAL A 20 -5.82 -6.97 4.07
N LEU A 21 -6.47 -8.10 3.84
CA LEU A 21 -6.88 -9.00 4.92
C LEU A 21 -5.67 -9.39 5.79
N SER A 22 -5.78 -9.21 7.10
CA SER A 22 -4.68 -9.44 8.05
C SER A 22 -4.16 -10.88 8.04
N GLY A 23 -4.98 -11.85 7.63
CA GLY A 23 -4.61 -13.26 7.50
C GLY A 23 -4.14 -13.69 6.11
N ASN A 24 -3.99 -12.76 5.16
CA ASN A 24 -3.56 -13.10 3.79
C ASN A 24 -2.04 -12.96 3.64
N ASP A 25 -1.28 -13.87 4.26
CA ASP A 25 0.20 -13.87 4.26
C ASP A 25 0.80 -13.73 2.86
N ARG A 26 0.17 -14.35 1.86
CA ARG A 26 0.62 -14.26 0.47
C ARG A 26 0.51 -12.82 -0.07
N ALA A 27 -0.61 -12.14 0.17
CA ALA A 27 -0.80 -10.77 -0.25
C ALA A 27 0.11 -9.80 0.53
N LEU A 28 0.26 -10.00 1.84
CA LEU A 28 1.16 -9.21 2.68
C LEU A 28 2.60 -9.24 2.13
N ARG A 29 3.16 -10.44 1.91
CA ARG A 29 4.50 -10.61 1.33
C ARG A 29 4.63 -10.01 -0.06
N PHE A 30 3.58 -10.14 -0.90
CA PHE A 30 3.58 -9.53 -2.23
C PHE A 30 3.74 -8.01 -2.14
N TYR A 31 2.95 -7.33 -1.28
CA TYR A 31 3.00 -5.88 -1.15
C TYR A 31 4.30 -5.39 -0.51
N GLU A 32 4.83 -6.11 0.49
CA GLU A 32 6.14 -5.82 1.09
C GLU A 32 7.27 -5.89 0.05
N SER A 33 7.28 -6.93 -0.78
CA SER A 33 8.25 -7.07 -1.88
C SER A 33 8.14 -5.94 -2.91
N ALA A 34 6.94 -5.39 -3.07
CA ALA A 34 6.65 -4.28 -3.97
C ALA A 34 6.88 -2.89 -3.34
N ARG A 35 7.63 -2.81 -2.23
CA ARG A 35 7.99 -1.58 -1.48
C ARG A 35 6.78 -0.86 -0.85
N TRP A 36 5.71 -1.58 -0.60
CA TRP A 36 4.67 -1.10 0.30
C TRP A 36 5.06 -1.41 1.74
N HIS A 37 4.60 -0.58 2.67
CA HIS A 37 4.81 -0.76 4.10
C HIS A 37 3.48 -0.74 4.82
N CYS A 38 3.30 -1.63 5.80
CA CYS A 38 2.19 -1.53 6.72
C CYS A 38 2.41 -0.30 7.61
N ASP A 39 1.44 0.60 7.68
CA ASP A 39 1.52 1.79 8.55
C ASP A 39 0.97 1.52 9.96
N GLY A 40 0.67 0.24 10.26
CA GLY A 40 0.10 -0.20 11.53
C GLY A 40 -1.39 0.08 11.66
N THR A 41 -2.01 0.76 10.70
CA THR A 41 -3.45 1.04 10.74
C THR A 41 -4.22 -0.24 10.41
N GLN A 42 -5.18 -0.58 11.26
CA GLN A 42 -6.04 -1.74 11.10
C GLN A 42 -7.51 -1.32 11.17
N ARG A 43 -8.39 -2.09 10.52
CA ARG A 43 -9.83 -1.93 10.64
C ARG A 43 -10.52 -3.29 10.59
N THR A 44 -11.74 -3.31 11.09
CA THR A 44 -12.68 -4.40 10.82
C THR A 44 -13.70 -3.88 9.82
N ASP A 45 -13.84 -4.56 8.70
CA ASP A 45 -14.84 -4.26 7.67
C ASP A 45 -15.76 -5.48 7.47
N SER A 46 -16.84 -5.34 6.72
CA SER A 46 -17.73 -6.46 6.38
C SER A 46 -17.69 -6.74 4.88
N ILE A 47 -17.28 -7.95 4.52
CA ILE A 47 -17.39 -8.44 3.13
C ILE A 47 -18.60 -9.37 3.09
N GLY A 48 -19.73 -8.83 2.59
CA GLY A 48 -21.04 -9.46 2.77
C GLY A 48 -21.41 -9.46 4.25
N ASP A 49 -21.85 -10.61 4.77
CA ASP A 49 -22.21 -10.81 6.18
C ASP A 49 -21.03 -11.28 7.06
N HIS A 50 -19.80 -11.24 6.54
CA HIS A 50 -18.62 -11.74 7.24
C HIS A 50 -17.71 -10.59 7.69
N PRO A 51 -17.44 -10.46 9.01
CA PRO A 51 -16.46 -9.50 9.49
C PRO A 51 -15.05 -9.94 9.08
N VAL A 52 -14.29 -9.00 8.55
CA VAL A 52 -12.90 -9.22 8.14
C VAL A 52 -11.99 -8.19 8.78
N HIS A 53 -10.81 -8.64 9.20
CA HIS A 53 -9.77 -7.76 9.70
C HIS A 53 -8.84 -7.39 8.55
N GLU A 54 -8.59 -6.10 8.40
CA GLU A 54 -7.72 -5.57 7.36
C GLU A 54 -6.63 -4.69 7.96
N VAL A 55 -5.45 -4.76 7.36
CA VAL A 55 -4.32 -3.88 7.62
C VAL A 55 -4.09 -2.98 6.42
N ARG A 56 -3.68 -1.73 6.67
CA ARG A 56 -3.40 -0.77 5.61
C ARG A 56 -1.93 -0.80 5.22
N TYR A 57 -1.70 -0.94 3.92
CA TYR A 57 -0.39 -0.77 3.31
C TYR A 57 -0.33 0.55 2.57
N GLN A 58 0.81 1.23 2.69
CA GLN A 58 1.09 2.50 2.04
C GLN A 58 2.36 2.42 1.21
N ARG A 59 2.44 3.26 0.18
CA ARG A 59 3.65 3.42 -0.63
C ARG A 59 3.78 4.86 -1.10
N SER A 60 4.99 5.43 -0.93
CA SER A 60 5.34 6.69 -1.55
C SER A 60 5.44 6.53 -3.07
N LEU A 61 4.82 7.44 -3.80
CA LEU A 61 4.86 7.52 -5.26
C LEU A 61 5.86 8.58 -5.75
N GLN A 62 6.36 9.41 -4.84
CA GLN A 62 7.39 10.38 -5.16
C GLN A 62 8.71 9.65 -5.47
N PRO A 63 9.43 10.07 -6.53
CA PRO A 63 10.81 9.64 -6.67
C PRO A 63 11.55 10.06 -5.41
N ILE A 64 12.38 9.17 -4.86
CA ILE A 64 13.33 9.54 -3.82
C ILE A 64 14.24 10.56 -4.48
N GLU A 65 14.02 11.85 -4.20
CA GLU A 65 14.96 12.88 -4.62
C GLU A 65 16.27 12.54 -3.93
N SER A 66 17.22 12.02 -4.70
CA SER A 66 18.57 11.79 -4.22
C SER A 66 19.13 13.18 -3.98
N VAL A 67 19.04 13.67 -2.75
CA VAL A 67 19.70 14.90 -2.31
C VAL A 67 21.18 14.67 -2.57
N SER A 68 21.65 15.12 -3.74
CA SER A 68 23.06 15.25 -4.04
C SER A 68 23.54 16.37 -3.14
N ARG A 69 24.05 15.98 -1.98
CA ARG A 69 24.76 16.88 -1.08
C ARG A 69 26.04 17.27 -1.81
N PHE A 70 26.08 18.52 -2.28
CA PHE A 70 27.32 19.19 -2.66
C PHE A 70 28.17 19.43 -1.41
#